data_AF-A0A532T3S6-F1
#
_entry.id   AF-A0A532T3S6-F1
#
_cell.length_a   1.000
_cell.length_b   1.000
_cell.length_c   1.000
_cell.angle_alpha   90.00
_cell.angle_beta   90.00
_cell.angle_gamma   90.00
#
_symmetry.space_group_name_H-M   'P 1'
#
loop_
_entity.id
_entity.type
_entity.pdbx_description
1 polymer ?
#
loop_
_entity_poly.entity_id
_entity_poly.type
_entity_poly.pdbx_seq_one_letter_code
_entity_poly.pdbx_strand_id
1 'polypeptide(L)'
;MTNLIKNKKGVELTQQLVITILFIIFIFALVVFVIKAGNMIQEKTRQLIKADLEADIRSGIDFLSSKYGNIKKYTFYLPEVVDTACFVDLNKSSVIIYNTTLVRDYPMINESLSAGNNKNLFFIDDFNVVEELYVGNVCFDYYPFYSCLSTPNNVLDVWFEGRAGCTTIYFNWSMFPTNNRDFSLYSDNPLFLIQEKNESGDVKNWREILEIVSLTLFKENQTIYIYNYSVAYKNDIYGDINSSDMVFLMDNYSTNKTYLFNSTYSGGSPSGYTIETKSTKTSDYFDYWINYSSLILVDYDNEYAGLVGTLLASYVNTPLIFIDDNNGGDYEELIRDKEIFIVTYGSIILDDNIYQFVRDYSTRYQLIPESFLRSEGSISNFIKLYSRAVIVDLVS
;
A
#
# COMPACT_ATOMS: atom_id res chain seq x y z
N MET A 1 25.19 28.40 -93.94
CA MET A 1 24.11 29.11 -93.22
C MET A 1 23.61 28.21 -92.07
N THR A 2 24.52 27.76 -91.19
CA THR A 2 24.28 26.52 -90.41
C THR A 2 25.05 26.46 -89.08
N ASN A 3 25.06 27.53 -88.27
CA ASN A 3 25.77 27.49 -86.97
C ASN A 3 25.15 28.29 -85.80
N LEU A 4 23.90 28.75 -85.87
CA LEU A 4 23.29 29.58 -84.81
C LEU A 4 22.24 28.88 -83.92
N ILE A 5 21.99 27.58 -84.08
CA ILE A 5 20.90 26.89 -83.34
C ILE A 5 21.39 26.16 -82.07
N LYS A 6 22.70 26.02 -81.83
CA LYS A 6 23.20 25.16 -80.72
C LYS A 6 23.22 25.81 -79.31
N ASN A 7 23.10 27.12 -79.17
CA ASN A 7 23.21 27.78 -77.84
C ASN A 7 21.90 28.03 -77.10
N LYS A 8 20.72 27.79 -77.71
CA LYS A 8 19.44 28.05 -77.03
C LYS A 8 19.07 27.00 -75.97
N LYS A 9 19.54 25.75 -76.14
CA LYS A 9 19.25 24.64 -75.22
C LYS A 9 19.95 24.76 -73.84
N GLY A 10 21.10 25.43 -73.77
CA GLY A 10 21.84 25.58 -72.51
C GLY A 10 21.17 26.54 -71.52
N VAL A 11 20.47 27.56 -72.04
CA VAL A 11 19.75 28.56 -71.23
C VAL A 11 18.43 27.99 -70.68
N GLU A 12 17.73 27.17 -71.45
CA GLU A 12 16.52 26.47 -70.97
C GLU A 12 16.83 25.45 -69.87
N LEU A 13 17.93 24.69 -69.99
CA LEU A 13 18.38 23.74 -68.97
C LEU A 13 18.77 24.41 -67.65
N THR A 14 19.41 25.59 -67.71
CA THR A 14 19.79 26.34 -66.49
C THR A 14 18.58 26.95 -65.80
N GLN A 15 17.59 27.45 -66.54
CA GLN A 15 16.34 27.95 -65.94
C GLN A 15 15.53 26.86 -65.23
N GLN A 16 15.39 25.68 -65.86
CA GLN A 16 14.66 24.56 -65.25
C GLN A 16 15.32 24.08 -63.95
N LEU A 17 16.65 24.05 -63.91
CA LEU A 17 17.39 23.62 -62.72
C LEU A 17 17.22 24.60 -61.55
N VAL A 18 17.26 25.92 -61.81
CA VAL A 18 17.04 26.93 -60.77
C VAL A 18 15.61 26.86 -60.21
N ILE A 19 14.60 26.73 -61.07
CA ILE A 19 13.20 26.59 -60.64
C ILE A 19 13.02 25.33 -59.78
N THR A 20 13.64 24.21 -60.18
CA THR A 20 13.57 22.95 -59.43
C THR A 20 14.20 23.09 -58.04
N ILE A 21 15.36 23.73 -57.92
CA ILE A 21 16.03 23.96 -56.64
C ILE A 21 15.16 24.85 -55.72
N LEU A 22 14.61 25.94 -56.25
CA LEU A 22 13.73 26.82 -55.49
C LEU A 22 12.47 26.10 -55.00
N PHE A 23 11.90 25.24 -55.83
CA PHE A 23 10.74 24.43 -55.46
C PHE A 23 11.06 23.43 -54.33
N ILE A 24 12.23 22.77 -54.38
CA ILE A 24 12.70 21.87 -53.32
C ILE A 24 12.90 22.64 -52.00
N ILE A 25 13.52 23.83 -52.05
CA ILE A 25 13.71 24.68 -50.86
C ILE A 25 12.36 25.11 -50.29
N PHE A 26 11.41 25.46 -51.14
CA PHE A 26 10.06 25.84 -50.71
C PHE A 26 9.33 24.67 -50.04
N ILE A 27 9.36 23.47 -50.63
CA ILE A 27 8.78 22.27 -50.01
C ILE A 27 9.44 21.97 -48.67
N PHE A 28 10.78 22.04 -48.60
CA PHE A 28 11.52 21.82 -47.37
C PHE A 28 11.12 22.82 -46.28
N ALA A 29 11.03 24.11 -46.62
CA ALA A 29 10.58 25.16 -45.69
C ALA A 29 9.15 24.92 -45.21
N LEU A 30 8.25 24.46 -46.09
CA LEU A 30 6.87 24.13 -45.75
C LEU A 30 6.80 22.94 -44.79
N VAL A 31 7.59 21.88 -45.02
CA VAL A 31 7.68 20.73 -44.12
C VAL A 31 8.19 21.14 -42.74
N VAL A 32 9.27 21.93 -42.67
CA VAL A 32 9.82 22.43 -41.40
C VAL A 32 8.79 23.30 -40.67
N PHE A 33 8.03 24.13 -41.40
CA PHE A 33 6.98 24.96 -40.82
C PHE A 33 5.84 24.10 -40.23
N VAL A 34 5.37 23.08 -40.94
CA VAL A 34 4.31 22.18 -40.45
C VAL A 34 4.77 21.43 -39.19
N ILE A 35 6.01 20.93 -39.15
CA ILE A 35 6.56 20.26 -37.96
C ILE A 35 6.64 21.23 -36.78
N LYS A 36 7.18 22.44 -36.98
CA LYS A 36 7.26 23.46 -35.91
C LYS A 36 5.88 23.91 -35.42
N ALA A 37 4.93 24.13 -36.34
CA ALA A 37 3.57 24.50 -36.00
C ALA A 37 2.86 23.38 -35.23
N GLY A 38 3.04 22.12 -35.64
CA GLY A 38 2.54 20.95 -34.93
C GLY A 38 3.07 20.87 -33.50
N ASN A 39 4.39 20.98 -33.32
CA ASN A 39 5.02 20.97 -32.00
C ASN A 39 4.53 22.13 -31.11
N MET A 40 4.39 23.33 -31.68
CA MET A 40 3.90 24.50 -30.94
C MET A 40 2.44 24.35 -30.51
N ILE A 41 1.58 23.76 -31.36
CA ILE A 41 0.19 23.49 -31.02
C ILE A 41 0.13 22.43 -29.91
N GLN A 42 0.88 21.35 -30.04
CA GLN A 42 0.94 20.28 -29.04
C GLN A 42 1.41 20.81 -27.68
N GLU A 43 2.45 21.66 -27.66
CA GLU A 43 2.95 22.27 -26.43
C GLU A 43 1.92 23.19 -25.77
N LYS A 44 1.19 24.00 -26.55
CA LYS A 44 0.10 24.84 -26.04
C LYS A 44 -1.06 24.03 -25.50
N THR A 45 -1.46 22.98 -26.21
CA THR A 45 -2.52 22.06 -25.75
C THR A 45 -2.10 21.40 -24.44
N ARG A 46 -0.84 20.95 -24.33
CA ARG A 46 -0.31 20.39 -23.08
C ARG A 46 -0.35 21.41 -21.93
N GLN A 47 0.07 22.65 -22.17
CA GLN A 47 0.02 23.71 -21.16
C GLN A 47 -1.42 24.02 -20.69
N LEU A 48 -2.39 23.97 -21.61
CA LEU A 48 -3.80 24.17 -21.26
C LEU A 48 -4.34 23.01 -20.41
N ILE A 49 -4.12 21.75 -20.84
CA ILE A 49 -4.54 20.58 -20.07
C ILE A 49 -3.91 20.58 -18.68
N LYS A 50 -2.63 20.96 -18.59
CA LYS A 50 -1.93 21.13 -17.31
C LYS A 50 -2.60 22.19 -16.43
N ALA A 51 -2.91 23.36 -16.99
CA ALA A 51 -3.55 24.45 -16.24
C ALA A 51 -4.95 24.05 -15.75
N ASP A 52 -5.71 23.33 -16.56
CA ASP A 52 -7.03 22.81 -16.20
C ASP A 52 -6.90 21.76 -15.08
N LEU A 53 -5.95 20.82 -15.21
CA LEU A 53 -5.65 19.82 -14.17
C LEU A 53 -5.25 20.46 -12.84
N GLU A 54 -4.35 21.45 -12.87
CA GLU A 54 -3.95 22.20 -11.68
C GLU A 54 -5.15 22.91 -11.03
N ALA A 55 -5.97 23.58 -11.84
CA ALA A 55 -7.15 24.29 -11.37
C ALA A 55 -8.19 23.35 -10.76
N ASP A 56 -8.43 22.18 -11.36
CA ASP A 56 -9.40 21.21 -10.89
C ASP A 56 -8.97 20.55 -9.58
N ILE A 57 -7.71 20.10 -9.48
CA ILE A 57 -7.18 19.52 -8.24
C ILE A 57 -7.21 20.57 -7.13
N ARG A 58 -6.72 21.78 -7.42
CA ARG A 58 -6.69 22.89 -6.46
C ARG A 58 -8.08 23.28 -5.99
N SER A 59 -9.05 23.36 -6.90
CA SER A 59 -10.45 23.61 -6.54
C SER A 59 -10.99 22.56 -5.60
N GLY A 60 -10.68 21.27 -5.86
CA GLY A 60 -11.05 20.16 -4.98
C GLY A 60 -10.45 20.27 -3.58
N ILE A 61 -9.14 20.57 -3.50
CA ILE A 61 -8.42 20.75 -2.24
C ILE A 61 -8.92 21.98 -1.48
N ASP A 62 -9.05 23.13 -2.13
CA ASP A 62 -9.50 24.37 -1.49
C ASP A 62 -10.94 24.22 -0.96
N PHE A 63 -11.84 23.61 -1.74
CA PHE A 63 -13.21 23.34 -1.31
C PHE A 63 -13.26 22.45 -0.06
N LEU A 64 -12.52 21.33 -0.05
CA LEU A 64 -12.52 20.39 1.06
C LEU A 64 -11.77 20.93 2.28
N SER A 65 -10.73 21.73 2.10
CA SER A 65 -9.96 22.31 3.22
C SER A 65 -10.84 23.11 4.20
N SER A 66 -11.94 23.70 3.69
CA SER A 66 -12.94 24.44 4.46
C SER A 66 -14.03 23.56 5.11
N LYS A 67 -14.09 22.27 4.78
CA LYS A 67 -15.15 21.32 5.19
C LYS A 67 -14.55 20.13 5.94
N TYR A 68 -14.24 20.34 7.22
CA TYR A 68 -13.68 19.31 8.10
C TYR A 68 -14.47 17.99 8.05
N GLY A 69 -13.76 16.88 7.86
CA GLY A 69 -14.32 15.52 7.83
C GLY A 69 -15.12 15.17 6.57
N ASN A 70 -15.22 16.08 5.60
CA ASN A 70 -15.86 15.78 4.31
C ASN A 70 -14.87 15.02 3.42
N ILE A 71 -15.30 13.86 2.91
CA ILE A 71 -14.51 13.00 2.04
C ILE A 71 -15.15 12.99 0.65
N LYS A 72 -14.36 13.20 -0.40
CA LYS A 72 -14.83 13.12 -1.79
C LYS A 72 -13.79 12.50 -2.72
N LYS A 73 -14.24 11.59 -3.60
CA LYS A 73 -13.44 11.05 -4.69
C LYS A 73 -13.37 12.04 -5.85
N TYR A 74 -12.18 12.19 -6.40
CA TYR A 74 -11.92 12.82 -7.68
C TYR A 74 -11.18 11.86 -8.60
N THR A 75 -11.46 11.98 -9.89
CA THR A 75 -10.81 11.21 -10.95
C THR A 75 -10.27 12.22 -11.95
N PHE A 76 -8.96 12.23 -12.13
CA PHE A 76 -8.27 13.16 -13.03
C PHE A 76 -7.61 12.39 -14.18
N TYR A 77 -7.71 12.92 -15.40
CA TYR A 77 -7.03 12.37 -16.56
C TYR A 77 -5.71 13.12 -16.77
N LEU A 78 -4.61 12.39 -16.84
CA LEU A 78 -3.27 12.96 -16.95
C LEU A 78 -2.88 13.14 -18.43
N PRO A 79 -2.19 14.26 -18.78
CA PRO A 79 -1.85 14.59 -20.16
C PRO A 79 -0.73 13.72 -20.77
N GLU A 80 0.09 13.12 -19.93
CA GLU A 80 1.26 12.32 -20.31
C GLU A 80 1.19 10.96 -19.63
N VAL A 81 2.03 10.02 -20.08
CA VAL A 81 2.21 8.75 -19.38
C VAL A 81 2.87 9.06 -18.04
N VAL A 82 2.15 8.76 -16.97
CA VAL A 82 2.61 8.98 -15.61
C VAL A 82 2.35 7.68 -14.87
N ASP A 83 3.36 7.16 -14.19
CA ASP A 83 3.24 5.93 -13.40
C ASP A 83 2.73 6.26 -11.99
N THR A 84 3.20 7.37 -11.42
CA THR A 84 2.95 7.74 -10.03
C THR A 84 2.72 9.24 -9.85
N ALA A 85 1.77 9.62 -9.00
CA ALA A 85 1.54 10.98 -8.53
C ALA A 85 1.85 11.07 -7.02
N CYS A 86 2.86 11.85 -6.65
CA CYS A 86 3.29 12.05 -5.26
C CYS A 86 2.87 13.42 -4.74
N PHE A 87 2.12 13.42 -3.65
CA PHE A 87 1.72 14.63 -2.93
C PHE A 87 2.54 14.80 -1.67
N VAL A 88 2.95 16.02 -1.37
CA VAL A 88 3.90 16.35 -0.30
C VAL A 88 3.30 17.41 0.62
N ASP A 89 3.45 17.26 1.93
CA ASP A 89 3.10 18.34 2.88
C ASP A 89 4.24 19.36 2.96
N LEU A 90 4.03 20.52 2.35
CA LEU A 90 5.01 21.60 2.34
C LEU A 90 5.34 22.14 3.73
N ASN A 91 4.41 22.04 4.70
CA ASN A 91 4.63 22.47 6.08
C ASN A 91 5.60 21.53 6.82
N LYS A 92 5.88 20.36 6.23
CA LYS A 92 6.81 19.35 6.74
C LYS A 92 8.01 19.13 5.82
N SER A 93 8.18 19.98 4.80
CA SER A 93 9.26 19.89 3.80
C SER A 93 10.65 19.68 4.39
N SER A 94 10.99 20.37 5.49
CA SER A 94 12.28 20.18 6.16
C SER A 94 12.49 18.75 6.67
N VAL A 95 11.46 18.12 7.25
CA VAL A 95 11.54 16.72 7.71
C VAL A 95 11.65 15.77 6.53
N ILE A 96 10.95 16.08 5.43
CA ILE A 96 10.94 15.27 4.21
C ILE A 96 12.33 15.26 3.56
N ILE A 97 12.95 16.44 3.41
CA ILE A 97 14.29 16.62 2.82
C ILE A 97 15.36 15.79 3.52
N TYR A 98 15.33 15.71 4.86
CA TYR A 98 16.42 15.09 5.62
C TYR A 98 16.22 13.61 5.96
N ASN A 99 14.98 13.09 5.93
CA ASN A 99 14.70 11.84 6.61
C ASN A 99 13.63 11.00 5.92
N THR A 100 13.47 11.05 4.60
CA THR A 100 12.46 10.23 3.91
C THR A 100 13.01 9.40 2.76
N THR A 101 12.43 8.23 2.57
CA THR A 101 12.67 7.36 1.41
C THR A 101 12.28 8.04 0.10
N LEU A 102 11.31 8.97 0.09
CA LEU A 102 10.91 9.72 -1.11
C LEU A 102 12.08 10.45 -1.74
N VAL A 103 12.91 11.10 -0.93
CA VAL A 103 14.08 11.85 -1.42
C VAL A 103 15.14 10.91 -1.99
N ARG A 104 15.28 9.71 -1.41
CA ARG A 104 16.19 8.68 -1.92
C ARG A 104 15.70 8.13 -3.25
N ASP A 105 14.41 7.82 -3.35
CA ASP A 105 13.81 7.20 -4.53
C ASP A 105 13.59 8.21 -5.66
N TYR A 106 13.36 9.49 -5.34
CA TYR A 106 13.12 10.58 -6.29
C TYR A 106 13.92 11.85 -5.94
N PRO A 107 15.23 11.89 -6.25
CA PRO A 107 16.11 13.01 -5.92
C PRO A 107 15.62 14.37 -6.46
N MET A 108 14.92 14.39 -7.60
CA MET A 108 14.37 15.62 -8.18
C MET A 108 13.32 16.30 -7.30
N ILE A 109 12.55 15.52 -6.52
CA ILE A 109 11.60 16.09 -5.55
C ILE A 109 12.38 16.84 -4.46
N ASN A 110 13.49 16.26 -3.99
CA ASN A 110 14.34 16.91 -3.00
C ASN A 110 14.96 18.21 -3.51
N GLU A 111 15.44 18.21 -4.75
CA GLU A 111 15.97 19.42 -5.39
C GLU A 111 14.90 20.52 -5.47
N SER A 112 13.67 20.18 -5.87
CA SER A 112 12.55 21.14 -5.95
C SER A 112 12.20 21.70 -4.58
N LEU A 113 12.06 20.83 -3.56
CA LEU A 113 11.76 21.25 -2.18
C LEU A 113 12.90 22.09 -1.58
N SER A 114 14.16 21.72 -1.83
CA SER A 114 15.35 22.43 -1.32
C SER A 114 15.55 23.79 -2.00
N ALA A 115 15.14 23.93 -3.26
CA ALA A 115 15.13 25.20 -3.98
C ALA A 115 14.07 26.18 -3.43
N GLY A 116 13.19 25.73 -2.52
CA GLY A 116 12.07 26.53 -2.02
C GLY A 116 10.95 26.67 -3.05
N ASN A 117 10.87 25.76 -4.02
CA ASN A 117 9.73 25.72 -4.92
C ASN A 117 8.51 25.27 -4.10
N ASN A 118 7.44 26.07 -4.13
CA ASN A 118 6.19 25.75 -3.44
C ASN A 118 5.37 24.72 -4.21
N LYS A 119 5.98 23.65 -4.71
CA LYS A 119 5.33 22.59 -5.50
C LYS A 119 5.13 21.38 -4.62
N ASN A 120 3.92 20.83 -4.62
CA ASN A 120 3.51 19.81 -3.67
C ASN A 120 2.73 18.65 -4.28
N LEU A 121 2.64 18.62 -5.61
CA LEU A 121 2.24 17.47 -6.39
C LEU A 121 3.28 17.25 -7.49
N PHE A 122 3.85 16.06 -7.53
CA PHE A 122 4.87 15.64 -8.47
C PHE A 122 4.36 14.45 -9.27
N PHE A 123 4.34 14.56 -10.59
CA PHE A 123 4.04 13.46 -11.48
C PHE A 123 5.35 12.81 -11.91
N ILE A 124 5.41 11.48 -11.84
CA ILE A 124 6.62 10.69 -12.00
C ILE A 124 6.38 9.60 -13.05
N ASP A 125 7.31 9.50 -14.00
CA ASP A 125 7.40 8.47 -15.03
C ASP A 125 8.82 7.89 -15.00
N ASP A 126 8.95 6.58 -14.78
CA ASP A 126 10.24 5.88 -14.66
C ASP A 126 11.27 6.65 -13.79
N PHE A 127 10.88 6.97 -12.55
CA PHE A 127 11.68 7.72 -11.56
C PHE A 127 12.00 9.19 -11.90
N ASN A 128 11.59 9.69 -13.06
CA ASN A 128 11.79 11.09 -13.45
C ASN A 128 10.56 11.93 -13.14
N VAL A 129 10.76 13.09 -12.52
CA VAL A 129 9.67 14.06 -12.33
C VAL A 129 9.38 14.70 -13.68
N VAL A 130 8.25 14.35 -14.29
CA VAL A 130 7.81 14.90 -15.57
C VAL A 130 7.14 16.26 -15.39
N GLU A 131 6.47 16.46 -14.24
CA GLU A 131 5.66 17.65 -14.00
C GLU A 131 5.49 17.93 -12.51
N GLU A 132 5.47 19.22 -12.13
CA GLU A 132 5.33 19.68 -10.73
C GLU A 132 4.30 20.82 -10.58
N LEU A 133 3.29 20.58 -9.74
CA LEU A 133 2.16 21.49 -9.53
C LEU A 133 2.08 21.96 -8.08
N TYR A 134 1.50 23.14 -7.90
CA TYR A 134 1.02 23.57 -6.58
C TYR A 134 -0.49 23.41 -6.55
N VAL A 135 -0.97 22.49 -5.71
CA VAL A 135 -2.38 22.11 -5.69
C VAL A 135 -3.13 22.59 -4.44
N GLY A 136 -2.54 23.53 -3.70
CA GLY A 136 -3.10 24.05 -2.45
C GLY A 136 -2.48 23.41 -1.22
N ASN A 137 -3.11 23.59 -0.05
CA ASN A 137 -2.54 23.13 1.22
C ASN A 137 -2.85 21.65 1.47
N VAL A 138 -1.91 20.78 1.14
CA VAL A 138 -1.96 19.36 1.48
C VAL A 138 -1.28 19.12 2.82
N CYS A 139 -1.90 18.33 3.69
CA CYS A 139 -1.33 17.98 4.98
C CYS A 139 -1.40 16.49 5.27
N PHE A 140 -0.40 16.03 6.01
CA PHE A 140 -0.33 14.67 6.52
C PHE A 140 -0.03 14.74 8.02
N ASP A 141 -0.86 14.09 8.83
CA ASP A 141 -0.71 14.09 10.28
C ASP A 141 0.46 13.20 10.76
N TYR A 142 1.16 12.57 9.82
CA TYR A 142 2.11 11.49 10.10
C TYR A 142 3.25 11.43 9.12
N TYR A 143 4.39 10.94 9.61
CA TYR A 143 5.53 10.56 8.80
C TYR A 143 5.12 9.42 7.82
N PRO A 144 5.49 9.48 6.53
CA PRO A 144 6.58 10.30 5.99
C PRO A 144 6.15 11.66 5.42
N PHE A 145 4.95 12.15 5.74
CA PHE A 145 4.42 13.45 5.31
C PHE A 145 4.28 13.62 3.79
N TYR A 146 4.13 12.51 3.07
CA TYR A 146 3.80 12.48 1.66
C TYR A 146 2.92 11.25 1.37
N SER A 147 2.25 11.23 0.22
CA SER A 147 1.54 10.07 -0.29
C SER A 147 1.69 9.97 -1.80
N CYS A 148 2.15 8.82 -2.28
CA CYS A 148 2.31 8.52 -3.70
C CYS A 148 1.23 7.53 -4.14
N LEU A 149 0.56 7.85 -5.24
CA LEU A 149 -0.54 7.08 -5.81
C LEU A 149 -0.17 6.64 -7.23
N SER A 150 -0.32 5.35 -7.53
CA SER A 150 -0.18 4.83 -8.88
C SER A 150 -1.27 5.39 -9.80
N THR A 151 -0.94 5.66 -11.05
CA THR A 151 -1.86 6.27 -12.04
C THR A 151 -2.10 5.37 -13.24
N PRO A 152 -2.72 4.18 -13.05
CA PRO A 152 -2.92 3.22 -14.13
C PRO A 152 -3.75 3.83 -15.27
N ASN A 153 -3.32 3.59 -16.50
CA ASN A 153 -3.95 4.16 -17.71
C ASN A 153 -4.04 5.69 -17.71
N ASN A 154 -3.07 6.38 -17.09
CA ASN A 154 -3.01 7.84 -16.98
C ASN A 154 -4.23 8.44 -16.26
N VAL A 155 -4.79 7.69 -15.31
CA VAL A 155 -5.91 8.14 -14.48
C VAL A 155 -5.45 8.23 -13.03
N LEU A 156 -5.58 9.42 -12.45
CA LEU A 156 -5.37 9.65 -11.02
C LEU A 156 -6.71 9.61 -10.29
N ASP A 157 -6.98 8.48 -9.65
CA ASP A 157 -8.09 8.31 -8.72
C ASP A 157 -7.64 8.65 -7.30
N VAL A 158 -8.16 9.74 -6.76
CA VAL A 158 -7.77 10.22 -5.43
C VAL A 158 -8.97 10.56 -4.58
N TRP A 159 -8.89 10.23 -3.29
CA TRP A 159 -9.87 10.66 -2.31
C TRP A 159 -9.25 11.77 -1.48
N PHE A 160 -9.99 12.85 -1.34
CA PHE A 160 -9.59 13.99 -0.54
C PHE A 160 -10.47 14.07 0.70
N GLU A 161 -9.86 14.36 1.85
CA GLU A 161 -10.54 14.61 3.11
C GLU A 161 -10.17 16.01 3.64
N GLY A 162 -11.17 16.80 3.98
CA GLY A 162 -10.98 18.11 4.59
C GLY A 162 -10.47 18.06 6.03
N ARG A 163 -9.39 18.77 6.34
CA ARG A 163 -8.75 18.85 7.66
C ARG A 163 -8.52 20.32 8.07
N ALA A 164 -9.61 21.04 8.33
CA ALA A 164 -9.64 22.37 8.96
C ALA A 164 -8.49 23.32 8.55
N GLY A 165 -8.42 23.67 7.26
CA GLY A 165 -7.39 24.55 6.69
C GLY A 165 -6.38 23.84 5.77
N CYS A 166 -6.42 22.51 5.71
CA CYS A 166 -5.70 21.71 4.72
C CYS A 166 -6.56 20.54 4.26
N THR A 167 -6.10 19.83 3.23
CA THR A 167 -6.74 18.62 2.73
C THR A 167 -5.73 17.48 2.80
N THR A 168 -6.14 16.33 3.33
CA THR A 168 -5.32 15.12 3.31
C THR A 168 -5.78 14.17 2.23
N ILE A 169 -4.87 13.30 1.81
CA ILE A 169 -5.16 12.27 0.82
C ILE A 169 -5.60 11.03 1.55
N TYR A 170 -6.83 10.66 1.27
CA TYR A 170 -7.50 9.55 1.88
C TYR A 170 -7.28 8.29 1.05
N PHE A 171 -7.01 7.17 1.70
CA PHE A 171 -6.99 5.88 1.04
C PHE A 171 -8.37 5.25 1.08
N ASN A 172 -8.86 4.84 -0.07
CA ASN A 172 -10.15 4.18 -0.16
C ASN A 172 -9.99 2.71 0.22
N TRP A 173 -10.62 2.31 1.32
CA TRP A 173 -10.66 0.93 1.80
C TRP A 173 -11.21 -0.07 0.80
N SER A 174 -12.04 0.35 -0.15
CA SER A 174 -12.48 -0.54 -1.23
C SER A 174 -11.40 -0.84 -2.27
N MET A 175 -10.18 -0.29 -2.12
CA MET A 175 -9.01 -0.71 -2.87
C MET A 175 -8.37 -1.98 -2.33
N PHE A 176 -8.64 -2.39 -1.07
CA PHE A 176 -8.15 -3.68 -0.60
C PHE A 176 -8.76 -4.78 -1.47
N PRO A 177 -7.93 -5.60 -2.12
CA PRO A 177 -8.45 -6.69 -2.93
C PRO A 177 -9.30 -7.64 -2.11
N THR A 178 -10.32 -8.22 -2.74
CA THR A 178 -11.11 -9.28 -2.12
C THR A 178 -10.30 -10.56 -2.13
N ASN A 179 -9.79 -10.97 -0.97
CA ASN A 179 -9.18 -12.29 -0.80
C ASN A 179 -10.24 -13.31 -0.39
N ASN A 180 -10.01 -14.57 -0.75
CA ASN A 180 -10.94 -15.66 -0.46
C ASN A 180 -10.32 -16.62 0.55
N ARG A 181 -11.05 -16.87 1.64
CA ARG A 181 -10.69 -17.88 2.63
C ARG A 181 -11.22 -19.24 2.27
N ASP A 182 -10.50 -20.28 2.68
CA ASP A 182 -11.00 -21.65 2.61
C ASP A 182 -11.87 -21.94 3.83
N PHE A 183 -13.17 -21.65 3.69
CA PHE A 183 -14.16 -21.96 4.72
C PHE A 183 -14.29 -23.47 5.01
N SER A 184 -13.79 -24.36 4.16
CA SER A 184 -13.82 -25.81 4.42
C SER A 184 -12.84 -26.25 5.51
N LEU A 185 -11.84 -25.42 5.81
CA LEU A 185 -10.90 -25.63 6.92
C LEU A 185 -11.47 -25.16 8.27
N TYR A 186 -12.59 -24.44 8.26
CA TYR A 186 -13.30 -24.02 9.46
C TYR A 186 -14.36 -25.04 9.81
N SER A 187 -14.28 -25.62 11.02
CA SER A 187 -15.39 -26.40 11.56
C SER A 187 -16.57 -25.49 11.93
N ASP A 188 -17.76 -26.05 12.16
CA ASP A 188 -18.92 -25.28 12.65
C ASP A 188 -18.68 -24.60 14.01
N ASN A 189 -17.71 -25.09 14.78
CA ASN A 189 -17.31 -24.54 16.08
C ASN A 189 -15.77 -24.54 16.21
N PRO A 190 -15.06 -23.78 15.36
CA PRO A 190 -13.61 -23.87 15.31
C PRO A 190 -13.05 -23.20 16.56
N LEU A 191 -12.06 -23.88 17.15
CA LEU A 191 -11.33 -23.42 18.31
C LEU A 191 -9.85 -23.33 17.92
N PHE A 192 -9.32 -22.12 17.89
CA PHE A 192 -7.90 -21.89 17.67
C PHE A 192 -7.19 -21.88 19.03
N LEU A 193 -6.20 -22.76 19.20
CA LEU A 193 -5.41 -22.80 20.43
C LEU A 193 -4.02 -22.22 20.21
N ILE A 194 -3.60 -21.45 21.20
CA ILE A 194 -2.39 -20.67 21.16
C ILE A 194 -1.59 -20.94 22.42
N GLN A 195 -0.34 -21.38 22.28
CA GLN A 195 0.58 -21.65 23.38
C GLN A 195 1.50 -20.45 23.61
N GLU A 196 1.51 -19.92 24.83
CA GLU A 196 2.20 -18.66 25.17
C GLU A 196 3.72 -18.79 25.35
N LYS A 197 4.24 -19.99 25.70
CA LYS A 197 5.67 -20.23 25.97
C LYS A 197 6.26 -21.31 25.07
N ASN A 198 7.45 -21.03 24.55
CA ASN A 198 8.33 -22.07 23.99
C ASN A 198 9.11 -22.81 25.10
N GLU A 199 9.82 -23.88 24.76
CA GLU A 199 10.65 -24.70 25.67
C GLU A 199 11.69 -23.89 26.48
N SER A 200 12.00 -22.65 26.06
CA SER A 200 12.96 -21.77 26.71
C SER A 200 12.32 -20.80 27.72
N GLY A 201 10.99 -20.80 27.86
CA GLY A 201 10.26 -19.93 28.78
C GLY A 201 10.12 -18.46 28.33
N ASP A 202 10.51 -18.15 27.09
CA ASP A 202 10.35 -16.81 26.51
C ASP A 202 8.91 -16.61 26.03
N VAL A 203 8.30 -15.47 26.37
CA VAL A 203 7.05 -14.98 25.76
C VAL A 203 7.41 -14.46 24.36
N LYS A 204 7.54 -15.37 23.40
CA LYS A 204 7.97 -15.05 22.02
C LYS A 204 6.91 -15.28 20.95
N ASN A 205 5.80 -15.93 21.29
CA ASN A 205 4.84 -16.37 20.27
C ASN A 205 3.79 -15.31 19.88
N TRP A 206 4.00 -14.04 20.26
CA TRP A 206 3.02 -12.98 20.02
C TRP A 206 2.69 -12.84 18.52
N ARG A 207 3.65 -13.11 17.63
CA ARG A 207 3.45 -13.07 16.17
C ARG A 207 2.46 -14.11 15.70
N GLU A 208 2.62 -15.34 16.15
CA GLU A 208 1.72 -16.45 15.86
C GLU A 208 0.32 -16.16 16.38
N ILE A 209 0.19 -15.55 17.57
CA ILE A 209 -1.12 -15.10 18.10
C ILE A 209 -1.76 -14.11 17.12
N LEU A 210 -1.00 -13.13 16.69
CA LEU A 210 -1.46 -12.04 15.84
C LEU A 210 -1.80 -12.49 14.42
N GLU A 211 -1.04 -13.41 13.84
CA GLU A 211 -1.40 -14.08 12.59
C GLU A 211 -2.74 -14.81 12.72
N ILE A 212 -2.90 -15.61 13.78
CA ILE A 212 -4.13 -16.39 14.05
C ILE A 212 -5.35 -15.50 14.24
N VAL A 213 -5.21 -14.31 14.84
CA VAL A 213 -6.33 -13.38 15.01
C VAL A 213 -6.99 -13.03 13.68
N SER A 214 -6.20 -12.85 12.62
CA SER A 214 -6.76 -12.60 11.29
C SER A 214 -7.64 -13.76 10.82
N LEU A 215 -7.40 -15.00 11.27
CA LEU A 215 -8.24 -16.16 10.98
C LEU A 215 -9.51 -16.21 11.87
N THR A 216 -9.41 -15.72 13.11
CA THR A 216 -10.49 -15.84 14.10
C THR A 216 -11.49 -14.69 14.03
N LEU A 217 -11.07 -13.51 13.58
CA LEU A 217 -11.93 -12.35 13.45
C LEU A 217 -11.67 -11.70 12.10
N PHE A 218 -12.68 -11.62 11.23
CA PHE A 218 -12.52 -10.92 9.96
C PHE A 218 -13.83 -10.38 9.39
N LYS A 219 -13.72 -9.45 8.45
CA LYS A 219 -14.86 -8.86 7.75
C LYS A 219 -14.88 -9.29 6.28
N GLU A 220 -15.97 -9.89 5.84
CA GLU A 220 -16.18 -10.25 4.43
C GLU A 220 -17.59 -9.83 4.01
N ASN A 221 -17.71 -9.15 2.86
CA ASN A 221 -18.99 -8.67 2.32
C ASN A 221 -19.85 -7.92 3.35
N GLN A 222 -19.22 -7.05 4.14
CA GLN A 222 -19.83 -6.28 5.26
C GLN A 222 -20.27 -7.11 6.48
N THR A 223 -20.14 -8.44 6.43
CA THR A 223 -20.41 -9.33 7.56
C THR A 223 -19.13 -9.52 8.37
N ILE A 224 -19.24 -9.45 9.70
CA ILE A 224 -18.13 -9.76 10.60
C ILE A 224 -18.28 -11.22 11.04
N TYR A 225 -17.26 -12.01 10.72
CA TYR A 225 -17.11 -13.38 11.18
C TYR A 225 -16.27 -13.39 12.45
N ILE A 226 -16.73 -14.13 13.45
CA ILE A 226 -16.05 -14.29 14.73
C ILE A 226 -16.03 -15.77 15.05
N TYR A 227 -14.83 -16.32 15.08
CA TYR A 227 -14.51 -17.66 15.52
C TYR A 227 -13.81 -17.62 16.86
N ASN A 228 -13.96 -18.70 17.60
CA ASN A 228 -13.51 -18.80 18.96
C ASN A 228 -12.02 -19.14 18.99
N TYR A 229 -11.28 -18.49 19.89
CA TYR A 229 -9.91 -18.86 20.18
C TYR A 229 -9.71 -18.94 21.69
N SER A 230 -8.79 -19.77 22.12
CA SER A 230 -8.40 -19.87 23.53
C SER A 230 -6.89 -19.86 23.65
N VAL A 231 -6.39 -19.08 24.58
CA VAL A 231 -4.96 -18.99 24.88
C VAL A 231 -4.67 -19.97 26.01
N ALA A 232 -3.90 -21.00 25.72
CA ALA A 232 -3.49 -21.94 26.74
C ALA A 232 -2.12 -21.55 27.28
N TYR A 233 -2.11 -21.10 28.53
CA TYR A 233 -0.87 -20.89 29.27
C TYR A 233 -0.42 -22.20 29.92
N LYS A 234 0.85 -22.53 29.75
CA LYS A 234 1.50 -23.68 30.39
C LYS A 234 2.74 -23.16 31.08
N ASN A 235 2.79 -23.29 32.39
CA ASN A 235 3.89 -22.76 33.20
C ASN A 235 5.03 -23.78 33.38
N ASP A 236 4.88 -24.98 32.82
CA ASP A 236 5.91 -26.01 32.90
C ASP A 236 6.84 -25.91 31.68
N ILE A 237 8.14 -25.72 31.95
CA ILE A 237 9.18 -25.40 30.96
C ILE A 237 9.39 -26.57 29.97
N TYR A 238 8.83 -27.75 30.25
CA TYR A 238 9.16 -29.01 29.56
C TYR A 238 7.97 -29.77 28.96
N GLY A 239 6.78 -29.18 28.83
CA GLY A 239 5.63 -29.92 28.33
C GLY A 239 4.81 -29.16 27.30
N ASP A 240 4.67 -29.73 26.10
CA ASP A 240 3.66 -29.29 25.13
C ASP A 240 2.25 -29.49 25.67
N ILE A 241 1.29 -28.70 25.17
CA ILE A 241 -0.14 -28.97 25.37
C ILE A 241 -0.44 -30.30 24.67
N ASN A 242 -0.91 -31.30 25.44
CA ASN A 242 -1.25 -32.59 24.86
C ASN A 242 -2.76 -32.69 24.59
N SER A 243 -3.18 -33.71 23.86
CA SER A 243 -4.59 -33.92 23.48
C SER A 243 -5.55 -34.01 24.68
N SER A 244 -5.11 -34.46 25.84
CA SER A 244 -5.96 -34.53 27.05
C SER A 244 -6.25 -33.14 27.61
N ASP A 245 -5.24 -32.26 27.57
CA ASP A 245 -5.41 -30.85 27.94
C ASP A 245 -6.44 -30.21 26.99
N MET A 246 -6.32 -30.44 25.67
CA MET A 246 -7.26 -29.93 24.65
C MET A 246 -8.71 -30.35 24.92
N VAL A 247 -8.94 -31.64 25.18
CA VAL A 247 -10.30 -32.17 25.42
C VAL A 247 -10.86 -31.60 26.71
N PHE A 248 -10.06 -31.52 27.78
CA PHE A 248 -10.48 -30.87 29.01
C PHE A 248 -10.90 -29.42 28.77
N LEU A 249 -10.13 -28.68 27.97
CA LEU A 249 -10.44 -27.29 27.63
C LEU A 249 -11.77 -27.17 26.88
N MET A 250 -11.97 -27.99 25.85
CA MET A 250 -13.20 -27.99 25.05
C MET A 250 -14.44 -28.42 25.84
N ASP A 251 -14.29 -29.36 26.78
CA ASP A 251 -15.42 -29.91 27.54
C ASP A 251 -15.87 -28.99 28.69
N ASN A 252 -14.94 -28.23 29.30
CA ASN A 252 -15.22 -27.49 30.53
C ASN A 252 -15.41 -25.98 30.34
N TYR A 253 -15.03 -25.46 29.19
CA TYR A 253 -14.96 -24.03 28.97
C TYR A 253 -15.75 -23.62 27.73
N SER A 254 -16.44 -22.49 27.85
CA SER A 254 -17.30 -21.98 26.78
C SER A 254 -16.41 -21.39 25.70
N THR A 255 -16.52 -21.88 24.47
CA THR A 255 -15.65 -21.47 23.36
C THR A 255 -15.66 -19.94 23.11
N ASN A 256 -16.70 -19.22 23.55
CA ASN A 256 -16.80 -17.76 23.43
C ASN A 256 -16.02 -16.95 24.48
N LYS A 257 -15.08 -17.54 25.21
CA LYS A 257 -14.29 -16.86 26.25
C LYS A 257 -12.82 -17.25 26.15
N THR A 258 -11.95 -16.28 26.35
CA THR A 258 -10.51 -16.52 26.58
C THR A 258 -10.33 -17.01 28.01
N TYR A 259 -9.50 -18.03 28.20
CA TYR A 259 -9.20 -18.60 29.51
C TYR A 259 -7.71 -18.77 29.66
N LEU A 260 -7.11 -18.10 30.64
CA LEU A 260 -5.71 -18.29 31.00
C LEU A 260 -5.58 -19.50 31.93
N PHE A 261 -4.81 -20.51 31.52
CA PHE A 261 -4.64 -21.75 32.30
C PHE A 261 -3.30 -21.77 33.02
N ASN A 262 -3.26 -22.23 34.27
CA ASN A 262 -2.00 -22.59 34.91
C ASN A 262 -1.95 -24.12 35.00
N SER A 263 -1.05 -24.74 34.24
CA SER A 263 -0.96 -26.21 34.08
C SER A 263 -0.45 -26.97 35.31
N THR A 264 -0.58 -26.44 36.53
CA THR A 264 -0.42 -27.24 37.76
C THR A 264 -1.60 -28.19 38.00
N TYR A 265 -2.59 -28.20 37.10
CA TYR A 265 -3.80 -29.00 37.21
C TYR A 265 -3.66 -30.35 36.51
N SER A 266 -3.33 -31.40 37.27
CA SER A 266 -3.41 -32.79 36.83
C SER A 266 -4.83 -33.33 37.10
N GLY A 267 -5.81 -32.90 36.31
CA GLY A 267 -7.17 -33.45 36.33
C GLY A 267 -7.30 -34.57 35.29
N GLY A 268 -7.63 -35.79 35.72
CA GLY A 268 -7.51 -37.03 34.94
C GLY A 268 -8.13 -37.04 33.53
N SER A 269 -7.54 -37.85 32.66
CA SER A 269 -7.86 -38.00 31.23
C SER A 269 -9.36 -38.19 30.94
N PRO A 270 -9.93 -37.40 30.03
CA PRO A 270 -11.16 -37.76 29.34
C PRO A 270 -10.92 -38.98 28.46
N SER A 271 -11.90 -39.88 28.38
CA SER A 271 -11.86 -41.04 27.50
C SER A 271 -11.96 -40.63 26.03
N GLY A 272 -10.80 -40.56 25.38
CA GLY A 272 -10.57 -40.90 23.97
C GLY A 272 -11.38 -40.17 22.89
N TYR A 273 -10.98 -38.95 22.57
CA TYR A 273 -11.09 -38.41 21.21
C TYR A 273 -9.71 -37.96 20.76
N THR A 274 -9.25 -38.47 19.62
CA THR A 274 -7.97 -38.09 19.01
C THR A 274 -8.25 -36.93 18.07
N ILE A 275 -7.84 -35.71 18.44
CA ILE A 275 -7.81 -34.60 17.50
C ILE A 275 -6.50 -34.74 16.73
N GLU A 276 -6.57 -35.21 15.50
CA GLU A 276 -5.44 -35.08 14.56
C GLU A 276 -5.29 -33.59 14.25
N THR A 277 -4.42 -32.91 15.01
CA THR A 277 -3.99 -31.56 14.63
C THR A 277 -3.15 -31.71 13.37
N LYS A 278 -3.77 -31.42 12.23
CA LYS A 278 -3.03 -31.29 10.98
C LYS A 278 -2.20 -30.02 11.07
N SER A 279 -0.92 -30.23 11.38
CA SER A 279 0.21 -29.43 10.92
C SER A 279 0.74 -28.33 11.87
N THR A 280 2.05 -28.05 11.71
CA THR A 280 2.94 -27.26 12.59
C THR A 280 3.91 -26.37 11.79
N LYS A 281 3.54 -25.95 10.58
CA LYS A 281 4.40 -25.19 9.65
C LYS A 281 3.75 -23.86 9.27
N THR A 282 4.56 -22.83 9.00
CA THR A 282 4.10 -21.51 8.49
C THR A 282 3.24 -21.63 7.23
N SER A 283 3.42 -22.70 6.42
CA SER A 283 2.55 -23.02 5.28
C SER A 283 1.07 -23.17 5.67
N ASP A 284 0.80 -23.65 6.88
CA ASP A 284 -0.56 -24.02 7.29
C ASP A 284 -1.43 -22.80 7.56
N TYR A 285 -0.82 -21.66 7.93
CA TYR A 285 -1.53 -20.39 8.02
C TYR A 285 -2.08 -19.98 6.65
N PHE A 286 -1.28 -20.17 5.60
CA PHE A 286 -1.65 -19.81 4.23
C PHE A 286 -2.64 -20.79 3.59
N ASP A 287 -2.73 -22.04 4.09
CA ASP A 287 -3.74 -23.01 3.65
C ASP A 287 -5.18 -22.53 3.91
N TYR A 288 -5.39 -21.63 4.91
CA TYR A 288 -6.69 -20.98 5.16
C TYR A 288 -7.13 -19.99 4.08
N TRP A 289 -6.32 -19.80 3.04
CA TRP A 289 -6.59 -18.89 1.93
C TRP A 289 -6.65 -19.66 0.61
N ILE A 290 -7.80 -19.64 -0.05
CA ILE A 290 -7.95 -20.20 -1.41
C ILE A 290 -7.12 -19.37 -2.39
N ASN A 291 -7.21 -18.05 -2.24
CA ASN A 291 -6.40 -17.09 -2.97
C ASN A 291 -6.36 -15.76 -2.21
N TYR A 292 -5.28 -15.03 -2.45
CA TYR A 292 -5.13 -13.66 -2.01
C TYR A 292 -4.30 -12.90 -3.05
N SER A 293 -4.66 -11.64 -3.26
CA SER A 293 -3.93 -10.70 -4.13
C SER A 293 -3.27 -9.58 -3.34
N SER A 294 -3.50 -9.53 -2.02
CA SER A 294 -2.81 -8.62 -1.11
C SER A 294 -2.24 -9.33 0.10
N LEU A 295 -1.26 -8.67 0.75
CA LEU A 295 -0.70 -9.07 2.03
C LEU A 295 -0.48 -7.85 2.92
N ILE A 296 -0.63 -8.02 4.23
CA ILE A 296 -0.15 -7.06 5.22
C ILE A 296 1.20 -7.54 5.72
N LEU A 297 2.14 -6.61 5.70
CA LEU A 297 3.51 -6.87 6.09
C LEU A 297 3.83 -6.00 7.29
N VAL A 298 4.37 -6.64 8.32
CA VAL A 298 4.81 -6.00 9.55
C VAL A 298 6.27 -6.33 9.79
N ASP A 299 7.03 -5.34 10.24
CA ASP A 299 8.39 -5.55 10.73
C ASP A 299 8.41 -6.61 11.85
N TYR A 300 9.34 -7.57 11.74
CA TYR A 300 9.38 -8.73 12.63
C TYR A 300 9.46 -8.34 14.11
N ASP A 301 10.18 -7.29 14.46
CA ASP A 301 10.40 -6.91 15.87
C ASP A 301 9.43 -5.82 16.37
N ASN A 302 8.52 -5.35 15.52
CA ASN A 302 7.60 -4.28 15.88
C ASN A 302 6.24 -4.80 16.36
N GLU A 303 6.19 -5.20 17.63
CA GLU A 303 4.97 -5.72 18.29
C GLU A 303 3.76 -4.77 18.15
N TYR A 304 3.97 -3.46 18.30
CA TYR A 304 2.89 -2.47 18.17
C TYR A 304 2.34 -2.40 16.75
N ALA A 305 3.22 -2.39 15.73
CA ALA A 305 2.80 -2.50 14.34
C ALA A 305 2.10 -3.83 14.07
N GLY A 306 2.52 -4.91 14.75
CA GLY A 306 1.86 -6.21 14.70
C GLY A 306 0.41 -6.14 15.17
N LEU A 307 0.17 -5.59 16.36
CA LEU A 307 -1.17 -5.45 16.94
C LEU A 307 -2.09 -4.67 16.00
N VAL A 308 -1.56 -3.58 15.44
CA VAL A 308 -2.24 -2.66 14.55
C VAL A 308 -2.47 -3.28 13.16
N GLY A 309 -1.49 -4.03 12.63
CA GLY A 309 -1.57 -4.72 11.36
C GLY A 309 -2.53 -5.90 11.40
N THR A 310 -2.63 -6.57 12.54
CA THR A 310 -3.57 -7.68 12.76
C THR A 310 -5.03 -7.22 12.70
N LEU A 311 -5.31 -6.10 13.36
CA LEU A 311 -6.59 -5.41 13.31
C LEU A 311 -6.98 -5.06 11.88
N LEU A 312 -6.00 -4.51 11.14
CA LEU A 312 -6.16 -4.16 9.75
C LEU A 312 -6.43 -5.41 8.89
N ALA A 313 -5.63 -6.46 9.05
CA ALA A 313 -5.75 -7.74 8.34
C ALA A 313 -7.11 -8.38 8.51
N SER A 314 -7.61 -8.36 9.75
CA SER A 314 -8.96 -8.77 10.11
C SER A 314 -10.02 -7.92 9.37
N TYR A 315 -9.87 -6.59 9.41
CA TYR A 315 -10.84 -5.66 8.83
C TYR A 315 -10.91 -5.72 7.29
N VAL A 316 -9.76 -5.93 6.63
CA VAL A 316 -9.64 -5.94 5.16
C VAL A 316 -9.52 -7.35 4.58
N ASN A 317 -9.74 -8.38 5.40
CA ASN A 317 -9.67 -9.79 5.03
C ASN A 317 -8.41 -10.13 4.22
N THR A 318 -7.24 -9.84 4.77
CA THR A 318 -5.93 -10.02 4.10
C THR A 318 -4.99 -10.79 5.01
N PRO A 319 -4.12 -11.70 4.50
CA PRO A 319 -3.15 -12.37 5.33
C PRO A 319 -2.12 -11.39 5.89
N LEU A 320 -1.58 -11.68 7.08
CA LEU A 320 -0.53 -10.92 7.73
C LEU A 320 0.75 -11.75 7.82
N ILE A 321 1.90 -11.13 7.58
CA ILE A 321 3.23 -11.72 7.80
C ILE A 321 4.14 -10.80 8.60
N PHE A 322 5.03 -11.41 9.37
CA PHE A 322 6.13 -10.75 10.06
C PHE A 322 7.45 -11.03 9.35
N ILE A 323 8.17 -9.98 8.96
CA ILE A 323 9.35 -10.09 8.10
C ILE A 323 10.55 -9.29 8.62
N ASP A 324 11.74 -9.86 8.49
CA ASP A 324 13.04 -9.24 8.72
C ASP A 324 14.07 -9.72 7.69
N ASP A 325 15.29 -9.21 7.77
CA ASP A 325 16.42 -9.59 6.93
C ASP A 325 16.75 -11.09 6.98
N ASN A 326 16.34 -11.81 8.03
CA ASN A 326 16.67 -13.22 8.21
C ASN A 326 15.67 -14.15 7.52
N ASN A 327 14.39 -13.75 7.46
CA ASN A 327 13.31 -14.58 6.93
C ASN A 327 12.69 -14.06 5.63
N GLY A 328 13.11 -12.88 5.14
CA GLY A 328 12.50 -12.27 3.95
C GLY A 328 12.49 -13.17 2.72
N GLY A 329 13.56 -13.94 2.50
CA GLY A 329 13.66 -14.90 1.39
C GLY A 329 12.58 -15.99 1.42
N ASP A 330 12.10 -16.39 2.60
CA ASP A 330 11.06 -17.41 2.75
C ASP A 330 9.69 -16.92 2.27
N TYR A 331 9.50 -15.60 2.21
CA TYR A 331 8.25 -14.95 1.79
C TYR A 331 8.24 -14.49 0.33
N GLU A 332 9.30 -14.74 -0.45
CA GLU A 332 9.42 -14.24 -1.83
C GLU A 332 8.25 -14.68 -2.70
N GLU A 333 7.91 -15.96 -2.71
CA GLU A 333 6.78 -16.49 -3.50
C GLU A 333 5.42 -15.94 -3.02
N LEU A 334 5.31 -15.62 -1.72
CA LEU A 334 4.08 -15.11 -1.14
C LEU A 334 3.87 -13.63 -1.50
N ILE A 335 4.95 -12.85 -1.60
CA ILE A 335 4.94 -11.41 -1.92
C ILE A 335 4.87 -11.16 -3.43
N ARG A 336 5.43 -12.07 -4.23
CA ARG A 336 5.52 -11.91 -5.69
C ARG A 336 4.16 -11.62 -6.32
N ASP A 337 4.12 -10.55 -7.11
CA ASP A 337 2.93 -10.12 -7.86
C ASP A 337 1.69 -9.86 -6.96
N LYS A 338 1.91 -9.47 -5.69
CA LYS A 338 0.86 -9.07 -4.76
C LYS A 338 0.90 -7.58 -4.45
N GLU A 339 -0.24 -7.05 -4.01
CA GLU A 339 -0.31 -5.73 -3.37
C GLU A 339 0.08 -5.82 -1.90
N ILE A 340 1.14 -5.12 -1.50
CA ILE A 340 1.70 -5.20 -0.14
C ILE A 340 1.35 -3.97 0.66
N PHE A 341 0.74 -4.18 1.83
CA PHE A 341 0.38 -3.14 2.78
C PHE A 341 1.32 -3.21 3.98
N ILE A 342 2.31 -2.32 4.02
CA ILE A 342 3.31 -2.28 5.07
C ILE A 342 2.76 -1.46 6.23
N VAL A 343 2.54 -2.08 7.39
CA VAL A 343 2.06 -1.38 8.57
C VAL A 343 3.24 -0.91 9.40
N THR A 344 3.29 0.39 9.68
CA THR A 344 4.35 1.00 10.50
C THR A 344 3.79 1.61 11.77
N TYR A 345 4.56 1.49 12.86
CA TYR A 345 4.25 2.10 14.14
C TYR A 345 5.47 2.83 14.69
N GLY A 346 5.28 4.10 15.05
CA GLY A 346 6.37 4.97 15.53
C GLY A 346 7.37 5.36 14.44
N SER A 347 8.63 5.54 14.83
CA SER A 347 9.75 5.83 13.92
C SER A 347 10.42 4.58 13.35
N ILE A 348 9.94 3.40 13.71
CA ILE A 348 10.51 2.12 13.25
C ILE A 348 9.93 1.87 11.85
N ILE A 349 10.83 1.92 10.87
CA ILE A 349 10.56 1.61 9.46
C ILE A 349 11.17 0.24 9.21
N LEU A 350 10.58 -0.55 8.30
CA LEU A 350 11.22 -1.77 7.80
C LEU A 350 12.69 -1.50 7.43
N ASP A 351 13.54 -2.49 7.67
CA ASP A 351 14.92 -2.47 7.20
C ASP A 351 14.98 -2.15 5.70
N ASP A 352 15.98 -1.35 5.29
CA ASP A 352 16.11 -0.89 3.91
C ASP A 352 16.17 -2.05 2.91
N ASN A 353 16.76 -3.18 3.32
CA ASN A 353 16.82 -4.40 2.53
C ASN A 353 15.43 -5.02 2.33
N ILE A 354 14.59 -5.06 3.37
CA ILE A 354 13.21 -5.55 3.27
C ILE A 354 12.34 -4.61 2.45
N TYR A 355 12.50 -3.30 2.62
CA TYR A 355 11.80 -2.35 1.77
C TYR A 355 12.17 -2.54 0.29
N GLN A 356 13.45 -2.71 0.00
CA GLN A 356 13.94 -3.00 -1.35
C GLN A 356 13.38 -4.32 -1.88
N PHE A 357 13.39 -5.36 -1.07
CA PHE A 357 12.85 -6.67 -1.40
C PHE A 357 11.35 -6.59 -1.75
N VAL A 358 10.54 -5.90 -0.94
CA VAL A 358 9.12 -5.69 -1.23
C VAL A 358 8.93 -4.92 -2.53
N ARG A 359 9.72 -3.87 -2.75
CA ARG A 359 9.67 -3.07 -3.99
C ARG A 359 9.95 -3.92 -5.23
N ASP A 360 10.91 -4.82 -5.15
CA ASP A 360 11.39 -5.59 -6.30
C ASP A 360 10.45 -6.75 -6.66
N TYR A 361 9.66 -7.26 -5.71
CA TYR A 361 8.79 -8.43 -5.93
C TYR A 361 7.29 -8.14 -5.93
N SER A 362 6.82 -7.08 -5.28
CA SER A 362 5.39 -6.73 -5.26
C SER A 362 4.92 -6.09 -6.56
N THR A 363 3.65 -6.26 -6.92
CA THR A 363 3.05 -5.45 -8.01
C THR A 363 2.89 -3.99 -7.60
N ARG A 364 2.63 -3.78 -6.31
CA ARG A 364 2.42 -2.48 -5.69
C ARG A 364 2.66 -2.62 -4.20
N TYR A 365 3.18 -1.58 -3.56
CA TYR A 365 3.23 -1.52 -2.10
C TYR A 365 2.71 -0.18 -1.59
N GLN A 366 2.26 -0.18 -0.35
CA GLN A 366 1.72 1.00 0.31
C GLN A 366 2.08 0.99 1.79
N LEU A 367 2.57 2.12 2.30
CA LEU A 367 2.80 2.33 3.72
C LEU A 367 1.48 2.73 4.41
N ILE A 368 1.16 2.04 5.51
CA ILE A 368 0.01 2.30 6.36
C ILE A 368 0.52 2.70 7.75
N PRO A 369 0.52 4.00 8.06
CA PRO A 369 0.94 4.49 9.36
C PRO A 369 -0.17 4.34 10.39
N GLU A 370 0.20 4.14 11.66
CA GLU A 370 -0.72 4.00 12.80
C GLU A 370 -1.85 5.07 12.85
N SER A 371 -1.49 6.33 12.60
CA SER A 371 -2.41 7.48 12.57
C SER A 371 -3.59 7.28 11.63
N PHE A 372 -3.37 6.61 10.50
CA PHE A 372 -4.41 6.28 9.53
C PHE A 372 -5.50 5.43 10.18
N LEU A 373 -5.10 4.44 10.99
CA LEU A 373 -6.00 3.50 11.65
C LEU A 373 -6.77 4.12 12.81
N ARG A 374 -6.20 5.15 13.45
CA ARG A 374 -6.90 5.96 14.47
C ARG A 374 -7.96 6.88 13.86
N SER A 375 -7.77 7.32 12.62
CA SER A 375 -8.61 8.32 11.96
C SER A 375 -9.89 7.74 11.37
N GLU A 376 -9.91 6.45 11.06
CA GLU A 376 -11.09 5.76 10.54
C GLU A 376 -12.10 5.47 11.64
N GLY A 377 -13.29 6.06 11.55
CA GLY A 377 -14.37 5.80 12.50
C GLY A 377 -14.83 4.34 12.49
N SER A 378 -14.77 3.67 11.35
CA SER A 378 -15.16 2.26 11.21
C SER A 378 -14.13 1.33 11.86
N ILE A 379 -12.85 1.61 11.65
CA ILE A 379 -11.75 0.89 12.29
C ILE A 379 -11.70 1.23 13.76
N SER A 380 -11.97 2.46 14.19
CA SER A 380 -12.09 2.79 15.61
C SER A 380 -13.16 1.94 16.31
N ASN A 381 -14.29 1.68 15.65
CA ASN A 381 -15.32 0.79 16.19
C ASN A 381 -14.90 -0.69 16.14
N PHE A 382 -14.18 -1.12 15.10
CA PHE A 382 -13.59 -2.46 15.01
C PHE A 382 -12.50 -2.67 16.08
N ILE A 383 -11.65 -1.67 16.31
CA ILE A 383 -10.68 -1.56 17.39
C ILE A 383 -11.39 -1.61 18.74
N LYS A 384 -12.55 -0.98 18.92
CA LYS A 384 -13.31 -1.12 20.18
C LYS A 384 -13.87 -2.52 20.38
N LEU A 385 -14.23 -3.24 19.32
CA LEU A 385 -14.63 -4.65 19.40
C LEU A 385 -13.43 -5.54 19.73
N TYR A 386 -12.31 -5.31 19.04
CA TYR A 386 -11.06 -6.03 19.25
C TYR A 386 -10.42 -5.75 20.61
N SER A 387 -10.41 -4.50 21.06
CA SER A 387 -9.88 -4.12 22.37
C SER A 387 -10.71 -4.72 23.48
N ARG A 388 -12.01 -4.95 23.29
CA ARG A 388 -12.80 -5.76 24.23
C ARG A 388 -12.44 -7.26 24.20
N ALA A 389 -11.91 -7.77 23.09
CA ALA A 389 -11.41 -9.13 22.99
C ALA A 389 -9.98 -9.29 23.55
N VAL A 390 -9.13 -8.27 23.40
CA VAL A 390 -7.68 -8.30 23.76
C VAL A 390 -7.34 -7.64 25.11
N ILE A 391 -8.07 -6.60 25.54
CA ILE A 391 -7.83 -5.93 26.86
C ILE A 391 -8.21 -6.84 28.03
N VAL A 392 -8.89 -7.96 27.80
CA VAL A 392 -9.12 -8.95 28.86
C VAL A 392 -7.81 -9.65 29.29
N ASP A 393 -6.72 -9.60 28.51
CA ASP A 393 -5.48 -10.35 28.81
C ASP A 393 -4.16 -9.56 28.88
N LEU A 394 -4.09 -8.29 28.43
CA LEU A 394 -2.81 -7.54 28.44
C LEU A 394 -2.56 -6.72 29.72
N VAL A 395 -3.46 -6.77 30.71
CA VAL A 395 -3.29 -6.12 32.01
C VAL A 395 -3.44 -7.17 33.12
N SER A 396 -2.41 -8.00 33.28
CA SER A 396 -2.14 -8.73 34.52
C SER A 396 -0.65 -8.80 34.79
#